data_AF-A0A3A8F150-F1
#
_entry.id   AF-A0A3A8F150-F1
#
_cell.length_a   1.000
_cell.length_b   1.000
_cell.length_c   1.000
_cell.angle_alpha   90.00
_cell.angle_beta   90.00
_cell.angle_gamma   90.00
#
_symmetry.space_group_name_H-M   'P 1'
#
loop_
_entity.id
_entity.type
_entity.pdbx_description
1 polymer ?
#
loop_
_entity_poly.entity_id
_entity_poly.type
_entity_poly.pdbx_seq_one_letter_code
_entity_poly.pdbx_strand_id
1 'polypeptide(L)'
;MSLELEVISSSANTNSTYELYAEFNKFYSYINEMPKAIKIKLGITDENYQNFFSIYLNNPTKSLFKKNDSADEYLVDYWVSTVSGKAKFLDGFLNKEYKFIGKDFLQHLYSTHIKKNNLSEIQNTLLEQGIYLIFEEAKPGTKVDGVALIINKKPVIAMSLRLKNLDSFWFTLLHELAHIVLHYDLLKEPIIDYFDEENQNEICKVEQQANRLARDTMIPKAFWRTIQTIRNNSELMNYSKLYDIHPSVIAGRLCFENNEWPKYATLRSEYKISE
;
A
#
# COMPACT_ATOMS: atom_id res chain seq x y z
N MET A 1 34.74 9.30 10.49
CA MET A 1 34.22 8.86 11.80
C MET A 1 33.08 7.91 11.51
N SER A 2 33.41 6.64 11.34
CA SER A 2 32.49 5.55 11.02
C SER A 2 31.75 5.16 12.29
N LEU A 3 30.43 5.35 12.30
CA LEU A 3 29.56 4.78 13.32
C LEU A 3 29.44 3.28 13.05
N GLU A 4 30.19 2.49 13.81
CA GLU A 4 29.93 1.07 13.97
C GLU A 4 28.58 0.91 14.67
N LEU A 5 27.63 0.29 13.97
CA LEU A 5 26.38 -0.16 14.57
C LEU A 5 26.71 -1.39 15.42
N GLU A 6 26.77 -1.21 16.73
CA GLU A 6 26.81 -2.31 17.69
C GLU A 6 25.58 -3.21 17.48
N VAL A 7 25.85 -4.44 17.04
CA VAL A 7 24.89 -5.54 17.08
C VAL A 7 24.64 -5.83 18.55
N ILE A 8 23.51 -5.34 19.08
CA ILE A 8 23.06 -5.66 20.43
C ILE A 8 22.77 -7.17 20.48
N SER A 9 23.73 -7.95 20.98
CA SER A 9 23.55 -9.35 21.32
C SER A 9 22.69 -9.44 22.58
N SER A 10 21.41 -9.74 22.40
CA SER A 10 20.56 -10.24 23.50
C SER A 10 20.41 -11.76 23.33
N SER A 11 21.02 -12.51 24.26
CA SER A 11 20.84 -13.95 24.54
C SER A 11 20.57 -14.86 23.33
N ALA A 12 21.64 -15.40 22.73
CA ALA A 12 21.57 -16.38 21.66
C ALA A 12 20.96 -17.71 22.16
N ASN A 13 19.68 -17.88 21.86
CA ASN A 13 19.02 -19.18 21.85
C ASN A 13 19.63 -19.97 20.67
N THR A 14 20.17 -21.17 20.88
CA THR A 14 20.82 -21.95 19.80
C THR A 14 19.88 -22.25 18.63
N ASN A 15 18.57 -22.32 18.90
CA ASN A 15 17.52 -22.37 17.87
C ASN A 15 17.58 -21.17 16.90
N SER A 16 17.90 -19.98 17.39
CA SER A 16 17.95 -18.77 16.56
C SER A 16 19.15 -18.76 15.60
N THR A 17 20.25 -19.45 15.92
CA THR A 17 21.44 -19.48 15.06
C THR A 17 21.24 -20.41 13.86
N TYR A 18 20.65 -21.60 14.09
CA TYR A 18 20.28 -22.51 13.02
C TYR A 18 19.15 -21.94 12.15
N GLU A 19 18.16 -21.27 12.75
CA GLU A 19 17.10 -20.56 12.02
C GLU A 19 17.68 -19.45 11.15
N LEU A 20 18.58 -18.61 11.69
CA LEU A 20 19.21 -17.54 10.91
C LEU A 20 20.03 -18.09 9.74
N TYR A 21 20.76 -19.19 9.96
CA TYR A 21 21.50 -19.85 8.88
C TYR A 21 20.59 -20.48 7.83
N ALA A 22 19.46 -21.06 8.24
CA ALA A 22 18.45 -21.57 7.32
C ALA A 22 17.85 -20.45 6.46
N GLU A 23 17.55 -19.30 7.07
CA GLU A 23 17.08 -18.11 6.36
C GLU A 23 18.13 -17.53 5.41
N PHE A 24 19.41 -17.54 5.81
CA PHE A 24 20.51 -17.18 4.93
C PHE A 24 20.57 -18.10 3.70
N ASN A 25 20.44 -19.42 3.88
CA ASN A 25 20.46 -20.36 2.76
C ASN A 25 19.26 -20.15 1.82
N LYS A 26 18.07 -19.86 2.35
CA LYS A 26 16.88 -19.50 1.52
C LYS A 26 17.14 -18.23 0.72
N PHE A 27 17.64 -17.18 1.36
CA PHE A 27 18.01 -15.93 0.70
C PHE A 27 19.08 -16.16 -0.38
N TYR A 28 20.08 -16.99 -0.10
CA TYR A 28 21.13 -17.32 -1.06
C TYR A 28 20.58 -17.97 -2.32
N SER A 29 19.71 -18.97 -2.18
CA SER A 29 19.00 -19.58 -3.31
C SER A 29 18.12 -18.57 -4.05
N TYR A 30 17.33 -17.78 -3.33
CA TYR A 30 16.46 -16.74 -3.88
C TYR A 30 17.23 -15.72 -4.73
N ILE A 31 18.39 -15.24 -4.24
CA ILE A 31 19.26 -14.37 -5.02
C ILE A 31 19.84 -15.12 -6.22
N ASN A 32 20.25 -16.37 -6.10
CA ASN A 32 20.81 -17.10 -7.24
C ASN A 32 19.80 -17.30 -8.38
N GLU A 33 18.54 -17.55 -8.05
CA GLU A 33 17.43 -17.70 -8.99
C GLU A 33 16.96 -16.36 -9.59
N MET A 34 17.22 -15.24 -8.91
CA MET A 34 16.84 -13.91 -9.37
C MET A 34 17.48 -13.55 -10.73
N PRO A 35 16.69 -13.07 -11.71
CA PRO A 35 17.21 -12.64 -13.01
C PRO A 35 18.27 -11.54 -12.89
N LYS A 36 19.33 -11.61 -13.71
CA LYS A 36 20.44 -10.64 -13.71
C LYS A 36 19.97 -9.19 -13.88
N ALA A 37 18.97 -8.96 -14.73
CA ALA A 37 18.41 -7.62 -14.95
C ALA A 37 17.77 -7.03 -13.68
N ILE A 38 17.15 -7.88 -12.84
CA ILE A 38 16.54 -7.46 -11.57
C ILE A 38 17.61 -7.21 -10.51
N LYS A 39 18.64 -8.07 -10.41
CA LYS A 39 19.80 -7.82 -9.53
C LYS A 39 20.43 -6.46 -9.80
N ILE A 40 20.65 -6.12 -11.07
CA ILE A 40 21.18 -4.82 -11.49
C ILE A 40 20.23 -3.69 -11.10
N LYS A 41 18.92 -3.85 -11.34
CA LYS A 41 17.91 -2.83 -11.01
C LYS A 41 17.80 -2.56 -9.51
N LEU A 42 17.92 -3.60 -8.68
CA LEU A 42 17.95 -3.49 -7.24
C LEU A 42 19.32 -3.00 -6.73
N GLY A 43 20.39 -3.20 -7.51
CA GLY A 43 21.75 -2.79 -7.15
C GLY A 43 22.45 -3.80 -6.24
N ILE A 44 22.11 -5.08 -6.36
CA ILE A 44 22.70 -6.16 -5.54
C ILE A 44 24.13 -6.44 -6.00
N THR A 45 25.07 -6.37 -5.07
CA THR A 45 26.49 -6.69 -5.27
C THR A 45 27.00 -7.56 -4.12
N ASP A 46 28.17 -8.19 -4.29
CA ASP A 46 28.81 -8.96 -3.22
C ASP A 46 29.16 -8.07 -2.01
N GLU A 47 29.42 -6.78 -2.25
CA GLU A 47 29.79 -5.81 -1.20
C GLU A 47 28.60 -5.38 -0.33
N ASN A 48 27.39 -5.35 -0.88
CA ASN A 48 26.18 -4.91 -0.17
C ASN A 48 25.21 -6.05 0.16
N TYR A 49 25.64 -7.30 -0.03
CA TYR A 49 24.85 -8.50 0.16
C TYR A 49 24.17 -8.59 1.54
N GLN A 50 24.87 -8.17 2.60
CA GLN A 50 24.34 -8.12 3.97
C GLN A 50 23.14 -7.17 4.14
N ASN A 51 23.12 -6.06 3.39
CA ASN A 51 22.02 -5.10 3.45
C ASN A 51 20.77 -5.71 2.81
N PHE A 52 20.92 -6.41 1.68
CA PHE A 52 19.80 -7.10 1.04
C PHE A 52 19.28 -8.27 1.88
N PHE A 53 20.16 -9.00 2.56
CA PHE A 53 19.72 -10.03 3.49
C PHE A 53 18.91 -9.42 4.64
N SER A 54 19.36 -8.30 5.20
CA SER A 54 18.64 -7.57 6.25
C SER A 54 17.28 -7.07 5.77
N ILE A 55 17.18 -6.57 4.53
CA ILE A 55 15.91 -6.19 3.91
C ILE A 55 15.03 -7.43 3.76
N TYR A 56 15.53 -8.51 3.17
CA TYR A 56 14.79 -9.76 2.95
C TYR A 56 14.15 -10.30 4.24
N LEU A 57 14.88 -10.26 5.37
CA LEU A 57 14.37 -10.70 6.67
C LEU A 57 13.17 -9.87 7.18
N ASN A 58 12.94 -8.68 6.63
CA ASN A 58 11.82 -7.84 7.03
C ASN A 58 10.49 -8.28 6.43
N ASN A 59 10.47 -9.13 5.41
CA ASN A 59 9.25 -9.53 4.73
C ASN A 59 8.26 -10.21 5.70
N PRO A 60 7.08 -9.62 5.97
CA PRO A 60 6.07 -10.19 6.86
C PRO A 60 5.44 -11.46 6.27
N THR A 61 5.48 -11.59 4.95
CA THR A 61 5.00 -12.73 4.17
C THR A 61 6.21 -13.26 3.40
N LYS A 62 6.97 -14.22 3.95
CA LYS A 62 8.13 -14.81 3.26
C LYS A 62 7.80 -15.57 1.95
N SER A 63 6.61 -15.35 1.41
CA SER A 63 6.14 -15.71 0.08
C SER A 63 4.86 -14.90 -0.18
N LEU A 64 4.76 -14.28 -1.37
CA LEU A 64 3.53 -13.88 -2.08
C LEU A 64 2.94 -12.48 -1.82
N PHE A 65 3.15 -11.62 -2.82
CA PHE A 65 2.18 -10.61 -3.26
C PHE A 65 1.46 -11.09 -4.51
N LYS A 66 0.18 -10.75 -4.61
CA LYS A 66 -0.70 -11.11 -5.73
C LYS A 66 -0.11 -10.73 -7.09
N LYS A 67 -0.10 -11.71 -7.99
CA LYS A 67 0.06 -11.59 -9.45
C LYS A 67 -0.81 -10.45 -10.02
N ASN A 68 -0.14 -9.45 -10.59
CA ASN A 68 -0.49 -9.03 -11.94
C ASN A 68 0.43 -9.82 -12.88
N ASP A 69 -0.07 -10.37 -14.00
CA ASP A 69 0.72 -11.14 -14.99
C ASP A 69 1.93 -10.38 -15.59
N SER A 70 2.21 -9.18 -15.11
CA SER A 70 3.24 -8.29 -15.61
C SER A 70 4.03 -7.55 -14.51
N ALA A 71 3.78 -7.82 -13.23
CA ALA A 71 4.56 -7.30 -12.10
C ALA A 71 5.71 -8.26 -11.75
N ASP A 72 6.88 -7.74 -11.43
CA ASP A 72 8.04 -8.56 -11.08
C ASP A 72 8.06 -8.85 -9.58
N GLU A 73 7.92 -10.13 -9.21
CA GLU A 73 7.81 -10.59 -7.82
C GLU A 73 8.98 -10.15 -6.95
N TYR A 74 10.21 -10.24 -7.47
CA TYR A 74 11.41 -9.82 -6.73
C TYR A 74 11.40 -8.34 -6.39
N LEU A 75 10.86 -7.49 -7.28
CA LEU A 75 10.73 -6.05 -7.03
C LEU A 75 9.64 -5.75 -6.00
N VAL A 76 8.53 -6.48 -6.04
CA VAL A 76 7.44 -6.34 -5.07
C VAL A 76 7.89 -6.78 -3.69
N ASP A 77 8.52 -7.94 -3.58
CA ASP A 77 9.06 -8.48 -2.33
C ASP A 77 10.08 -7.54 -1.72
N TYR A 78 10.99 -6.99 -2.54
CA TYR A 78 11.96 -6.00 -2.08
C TYR A 78 11.27 -4.74 -1.52
N TRP A 79 10.28 -4.23 -2.23
CA TRP A 79 9.56 -3.02 -1.84
C TRP A 79 8.78 -3.23 -0.52
N VAL A 80 8.05 -4.34 -0.40
CA VAL A 80 7.31 -4.70 0.81
C VAL A 80 8.27 -4.89 1.99
N SER A 81 9.35 -5.61 1.76
CA SER A 81 10.38 -5.84 2.79
C SER A 81 10.97 -4.53 3.30
N THR A 82 11.22 -3.58 2.39
CA THR A 82 11.72 -2.25 2.72
C THR A 82 10.73 -1.47 3.59
N VAL A 83 9.46 -1.40 3.20
CA VAL A 83 8.44 -0.68 3.98
C VAL A 83 8.15 -1.36 5.31
N SER A 84 8.24 -2.69 5.37
CA SER A 84 8.08 -3.46 6.59
C SER A 84 9.22 -3.21 7.58
N GLY A 85 10.45 -3.09 7.09
CA GLY A 85 11.60 -2.66 7.91
C GLY A 85 11.41 -1.25 8.48
N LYS A 86 10.95 -0.29 7.65
CA LYS A 86 10.63 1.07 8.10
C LYS A 86 9.53 1.09 9.15
N ALA A 87 8.48 0.30 8.97
CA ALA A 87 7.40 0.19 9.93
C ALA A 87 7.83 -0.45 11.25
N LYS A 88 8.65 -1.52 11.22
CA LYS A 88 9.25 -2.11 12.43
C LYS A 88 10.13 -1.10 13.19
N PHE A 89 10.91 -0.32 12.45
CA PHE A 89 11.70 0.77 13.03
C PHE A 89 10.77 1.79 13.72
N LEU A 90 9.78 2.35 13.01
CA LEU A 90 8.82 3.30 13.58
C LEU A 90 8.09 2.74 14.79
N ASP A 91 7.69 1.47 14.74
CA ASP A 91 7.00 0.79 15.84
C ASP A 91 7.83 0.78 17.12
N GLY A 92 9.12 0.47 17.00
CA GLY A 92 10.07 0.46 18.12
C GLY A 92 10.22 1.82 18.81
N PHE A 93 10.06 2.93 18.09
CA PHE A 93 10.14 4.29 18.66
C PHE A 93 8.80 4.84 19.14
N LEU A 94 7.75 4.67 18.35
CA LEU A 94 6.46 5.33 18.59
C LEU A 94 5.56 4.52 19.52
N ASN A 95 5.65 3.19 19.45
CA ASN A 95 4.86 2.22 20.19
C ASN A 95 3.37 2.61 20.39
N LYS A 96 2.73 3.13 19.33
CA LYS A 96 1.32 3.55 19.38
C LYS A 96 0.41 2.32 19.32
N GLU A 97 -0.53 2.22 20.25
CA GLU A 97 -1.56 1.18 20.19
C GLU A 97 -2.53 1.44 19.04
N TYR A 98 -2.87 0.38 18.32
CA TYR A 98 -3.90 0.44 17.29
C TYR A 98 -5.29 0.56 17.92
N LYS A 99 -6.04 1.57 17.49
CA LYS A 99 -7.45 1.77 17.82
C LYS A 99 -8.27 1.35 16.62
N PHE A 100 -9.23 0.46 16.83
CA PHE A 100 -10.11 -0.03 15.78
C PHE A 100 -10.76 1.12 15.01
N ILE A 101 -10.75 1.04 13.68
CA ILE A 101 -11.37 2.03 12.79
C ILE A 101 -12.55 1.40 12.04
N GLY A 102 -13.63 2.17 11.89
CA GLY A 102 -14.82 1.78 11.14
C GLY A 102 -14.92 2.50 9.78
N LYS A 103 -16.04 2.26 9.07
CA LYS A 103 -16.35 2.91 7.79
C LYS A 103 -16.57 4.43 7.96
N ASP A 104 -17.10 4.83 9.10
CA ASP A 104 -17.28 6.22 9.52
C ASP A 104 -15.96 6.97 9.62
N PHE A 105 -14.90 6.32 10.12
CA PHE A 105 -13.55 6.89 10.13
C PHE A 105 -13.06 7.19 8.70
N LEU A 106 -13.28 6.29 7.74
CA LEU A 106 -12.88 6.52 6.35
C LEU A 106 -13.60 7.72 5.74
N GLN A 107 -14.91 7.84 6.00
CA GLN A 107 -15.71 8.96 5.53
C GLN A 107 -15.23 10.28 6.13
N HIS A 108 -14.93 10.29 7.43
CA HIS A 108 -14.41 11.47 8.12
C HIS A 108 -13.01 11.87 7.62
N LEU A 109 -12.09 10.90 7.48
CA LEU A 109 -10.74 11.12 6.97
C LEU A 109 -10.80 11.72 5.57
N TYR A 110 -11.57 11.11 4.66
CA TYR A 110 -11.71 11.56 3.28
C TYR A 110 -12.27 12.99 3.21
N SER A 111 -13.44 13.22 3.83
CA SER A 111 -14.12 14.53 3.76
C SER A 111 -13.31 15.68 4.36
N THR A 112 -12.54 15.41 5.41
CA THR A 112 -11.69 16.41 6.08
C THR A 112 -10.52 16.84 5.22
N HIS A 113 -9.85 15.89 4.56
CA HIS A 113 -8.53 16.12 3.96
C HIS A 113 -8.54 16.27 2.44
N ILE A 114 -9.60 15.83 1.75
CA ILE A 114 -9.72 15.91 0.28
C ILE A 114 -9.55 17.32 -0.28
N LYS A 115 -9.91 18.36 0.49
CA LYS A 115 -9.83 19.77 0.07
C LYS A 115 -8.49 20.45 0.39
N LYS A 116 -7.74 19.94 1.37
CA LYS A 116 -6.53 20.60 1.90
C LYS A 116 -5.22 20.01 1.40
N ASN A 117 -5.24 18.77 0.88
CA ASN A 117 -4.09 18.12 0.27
C ASN A 117 -2.81 18.19 1.13
N ASN A 118 -2.95 17.96 2.45
CA ASN A 118 -1.84 18.01 3.41
C ASN A 118 -1.52 16.59 3.90
N LEU A 119 -0.40 16.03 3.43
CA LEU A 119 0.01 14.67 3.79
C LEU A 119 0.35 14.52 5.26
N SER A 120 0.98 15.52 5.87
CA SER A 120 1.35 15.47 7.28
C SER A 120 0.12 15.36 8.18
N GLU A 121 -0.97 16.06 7.84
CA GLU A 121 -2.25 15.98 8.56
C GLU A 121 -2.90 14.59 8.40
N ILE A 122 -2.84 13.99 7.21
CA ILE A 122 -3.33 12.63 6.97
C ILE A 122 -2.51 11.62 7.80
N GLN A 123 -1.19 11.71 7.76
CA GLN A 123 -0.29 10.84 8.55
C GLN A 123 -0.56 10.97 10.04
N ASN A 124 -0.74 12.19 10.55
CA ASN A 124 -1.06 12.43 11.96
C ASN A 124 -2.42 11.84 12.34
N THR A 125 -3.46 12.04 11.51
CA THR A 125 -4.80 11.48 11.76
C THR A 125 -4.78 9.95 11.84
N LEU A 126 -3.99 9.31 10.97
CA LEU A 126 -3.82 7.85 10.98
C LEU A 126 -2.98 7.38 12.17
N LEU A 127 -1.91 8.11 12.51
CA LEU A 127 -1.04 7.81 13.65
C LEU A 127 -1.78 7.90 14.99
N GLU A 128 -2.77 8.80 15.12
CA GLU A 128 -3.64 8.89 16.30
C GLU A 128 -4.47 7.61 16.56
N GLN A 129 -4.73 6.85 15.50
CA GLN A 129 -5.35 5.52 15.55
C GLN A 129 -4.32 4.38 15.59
N GLY A 130 -3.02 4.68 15.65
CA GLY A 130 -1.95 3.67 15.63
C GLY A 130 -1.74 3.02 14.27
N ILE A 131 -2.07 3.71 13.18
CA ILE A 131 -1.85 3.27 11.79
C ILE A 131 -0.63 3.99 11.24
N TYR A 132 0.35 3.25 10.72
CA TYR A 132 1.54 3.82 10.09
C TYR A 132 1.33 4.00 8.59
N LEU A 133 1.33 5.25 8.11
CA LEU A 133 1.30 5.56 6.69
C LEU A 133 2.71 5.88 6.18
N ILE A 134 3.24 5.01 5.33
CA ILE A 134 4.60 5.08 4.77
C ILE A 134 4.52 5.34 3.28
N PHE A 135 5.35 6.26 2.80
CA PHE A 135 5.55 6.49 1.38
C PHE A 135 6.92 5.92 0.99
N GLU A 136 6.94 5.08 -0.04
CA GLU A 136 8.17 4.49 -0.55
C GLU A 136 8.09 4.36 -2.06
N GLU A 137 8.99 4.99 -2.81
CA GLU A 137 8.96 4.91 -4.26
C GLU A 137 9.26 3.48 -4.73
N ALA A 138 8.37 2.93 -5.57
CA ALA A 138 8.57 1.60 -6.14
C ALA A 138 9.43 1.65 -7.41
N LYS A 139 10.33 0.68 -7.59
CA LYS A 139 11.14 0.58 -8.82
C LYS A 139 10.26 0.32 -10.05
N PRO A 140 10.64 0.80 -11.25
CA PRO A 140 9.90 0.50 -12.47
C PRO A 140 9.77 -1.02 -12.70
N GLY A 141 8.53 -1.49 -12.86
CA GLY A 141 8.20 -2.93 -12.99
C GLY A 141 7.53 -3.54 -11.77
N THR A 142 7.57 -2.88 -10.61
CA THR A 142 6.87 -3.34 -9.38
C THR A 142 5.34 -3.36 -9.56
N LYS A 143 4.78 -2.32 -10.23
CA LYS A 143 3.34 -2.19 -10.53
C LYS A 143 2.41 -2.32 -9.33
N VAL A 144 2.90 -1.98 -8.13
CA VAL A 144 2.10 -1.87 -6.90
C VAL A 144 1.85 -0.40 -6.61
N ASP A 145 0.61 -0.05 -6.26
CA ASP A 145 0.21 1.32 -5.89
C ASP A 145 0.17 1.51 -4.38
N GLY A 146 -0.23 0.48 -3.64
CA GLY A 146 -0.20 0.44 -2.19
C GLY A 146 -0.26 -0.99 -1.64
N VAL A 147 -0.08 -1.11 -0.33
CA VAL A 147 -0.24 -2.37 0.41
C VAL A 147 -0.67 -2.08 1.85
N ALA A 148 -1.58 -2.89 2.37
CA ALA A 148 -1.94 -2.99 3.78
C ALA A 148 -1.29 -4.22 4.42
N LEU A 149 -0.64 -4.05 5.57
CA LEU A 149 0.02 -5.13 6.31
C LEU A 149 -0.06 -4.90 7.82
N ILE A 150 0.03 -5.98 8.61
CA ILE A 150 0.02 -5.89 10.07
C ILE A 150 1.41 -6.22 10.62
N ILE A 151 1.96 -5.30 11.40
CA ILE A 151 3.23 -5.49 12.11
C ILE A 151 2.97 -5.30 13.59
N ASN A 152 3.30 -6.31 14.41
CA ASN A 152 3.10 -6.26 15.87
C ASN A 152 1.67 -5.80 16.26
N LYS A 153 0.66 -6.33 15.56
CA LYS A 153 -0.77 -5.98 15.71
C LYS A 153 -1.13 -4.53 15.32
N LYS A 154 -0.27 -3.82 14.60
CA LYS A 154 -0.52 -2.45 14.15
C LYS A 154 -0.64 -2.42 12.63
N PRO A 155 -1.70 -1.79 12.08
CA PRO A 155 -1.81 -1.59 10.66
C PRO A 155 -0.70 -0.69 10.13
N VAL A 156 -0.17 -1.10 8.99
CA VAL A 156 0.75 -0.32 8.18
C VAL A 156 0.13 -0.23 6.80
N ILE A 157 0.11 0.99 6.27
CA ILE A 157 -0.24 1.27 4.89
C ILE A 157 0.99 1.83 4.24
N ALA A 158 1.45 1.19 3.17
CA ALA A 158 2.51 1.73 2.33
C ALA A 158 1.95 2.10 0.96
N MET A 159 2.40 3.23 0.42
CA MET A 159 1.98 3.72 -0.90
C MET A 159 3.20 4.01 -1.77
N SER A 160 3.15 3.58 -3.03
CA SER A 160 4.29 3.70 -3.96
C SER A 160 4.41 5.06 -4.62
N LEU A 161 3.35 5.88 -4.53
CA LEU A 161 3.23 7.19 -5.18
C LEU A 161 3.38 7.19 -6.71
N ARG A 162 3.30 6.02 -7.35
CA ARG A 162 3.39 5.87 -8.81
C ARG A 162 2.31 6.68 -9.53
N LEU A 163 1.09 6.70 -8.98
CA LEU A 163 -0.02 7.46 -9.52
C LEU A 163 -0.11 8.81 -8.79
N LYS A 164 0.23 9.87 -9.53
CA LYS A 164 0.29 11.24 -8.99
C LYS A 164 -1.05 11.96 -9.03
N ASN A 165 -2.12 11.38 -9.56
CA ASN A 165 -3.42 12.06 -9.60
C ASN A 165 -4.17 11.92 -8.26
N LEU A 166 -4.87 12.98 -7.87
CA LEU A 166 -5.61 13.06 -6.60
C LEU A 166 -6.64 11.95 -6.43
N ASP A 167 -7.35 11.59 -7.50
CA ASP A 167 -8.30 10.48 -7.48
C ASP A 167 -7.62 9.13 -7.23
N SER A 168 -6.48 8.87 -7.87
CA SER A 168 -5.74 7.62 -7.70
C SER A 168 -5.12 7.51 -6.31
N PHE A 169 -4.58 8.61 -5.78
CA PHE A 169 -4.06 8.67 -4.41
C PHE A 169 -5.15 8.29 -3.41
N TRP A 170 -6.30 8.98 -3.44
CA TRP A 170 -7.38 8.75 -2.49
C TRP A 170 -8.02 7.38 -2.64
N PHE A 171 -8.17 6.90 -3.88
CA PHE A 171 -8.67 5.55 -4.12
C PHE A 171 -7.74 4.51 -3.50
N THR A 172 -6.43 4.61 -3.74
CA THR A 172 -5.43 3.67 -3.20
C THR A 172 -5.42 3.71 -1.67
N LEU A 173 -5.33 4.89 -1.06
CA LEU A 173 -5.32 5.03 0.39
C LEU A 173 -6.58 4.45 1.04
N LEU A 174 -7.77 4.77 0.49
CA LEU A 174 -9.03 4.25 1.01
C LEU A 174 -9.22 2.76 0.74
N HIS A 175 -8.64 2.23 -0.34
CA HIS A 175 -8.61 0.80 -0.63
C HIS A 175 -7.79 0.04 0.42
N GLU A 176 -6.57 0.49 0.71
CA GLU A 176 -5.74 -0.12 1.75
C GLU A 176 -6.39 0.00 3.14
N LEU A 177 -6.97 1.16 3.45
CA LEU A 177 -7.74 1.33 4.69
C LEU A 177 -9.00 0.45 4.73
N ALA A 178 -9.64 0.19 3.59
CA ALA A 178 -10.79 -0.71 3.53
C ALA A 178 -10.39 -2.15 3.88
N HIS A 179 -9.20 -2.60 3.48
CA HIS A 179 -8.65 -3.87 3.96
C HIS A 179 -8.47 -3.89 5.47
N ILE A 180 -7.97 -2.80 6.07
CA ILE A 180 -7.90 -2.70 7.54
C ILE A 180 -9.30 -2.77 8.16
N VAL A 181 -10.29 -2.05 7.63
CA VAL A 181 -11.65 -2.01 8.22
C VAL A 181 -12.39 -3.34 8.09
N LEU A 182 -12.23 -4.06 6.98
CA LEU A 182 -13.05 -5.21 6.64
C LEU A 182 -12.33 -6.56 6.82
N HIS A 183 -10.99 -6.56 6.79
CA HIS A 183 -10.17 -7.77 6.65
C HIS A 183 -8.96 -7.78 7.60
N TYR A 184 -8.98 -6.99 8.68
CA TYR A 184 -7.86 -6.87 9.63
C TYR A 184 -7.29 -8.20 10.13
N ASP A 185 -8.15 -9.16 10.46
CA ASP A 185 -7.70 -10.47 10.96
C ASP A 185 -7.06 -11.32 9.86
N LEU A 186 -7.54 -11.23 8.62
CA LEU A 186 -6.91 -11.90 7.47
C LEU A 186 -5.50 -11.37 7.20
N LEU A 187 -5.26 -10.08 7.46
CA LEU A 187 -3.94 -9.46 7.28
C LEU A 187 -2.92 -9.82 8.38
N LYS A 188 -3.36 -10.46 9.48
CA LYS A 188 -2.46 -10.96 10.53
C LYS A 188 -1.88 -12.32 10.21
N GLU A 189 -2.58 -13.10 9.40
CA GLU A 189 -2.13 -14.43 9.01
C GLU A 189 -1.17 -14.27 7.82
N PRO A 190 -0.02 -14.97 7.83
CA PRO A 190 0.80 -15.06 6.63
C PRO A 190 -0.10 -15.65 5.54
N ILE A 191 -0.31 -14.91 4.45
CA ILE A 191 -1.23 -15.24 3.35
C ILE A 191 -0.71 -16.44 2.52
N ILE A 192 0.00 -17.39 3.15
CA ILE A 192 0.50 -18.61 2.52
C ILE A 192 -0.67 -19.58 2.26
N ASP A 193 -1.70 -19.59 3.12
CA ASP A 193 -2.84 -20.52 2.99
C ASP A 193 -3.94 -20.04 2.02
N TYR A 194 -3.92 -18.79 1.54
CA TYR A 194 -5.01 -18.22 0.73
C TYR A 194 -4.73 -18.19 -0.78
N PHE A 195 -3.54 -18.55 -1.26
CA PHE A 195 -3.18 -18.48 -2.69
C PHE A 195 -3.15 -19.83 -3.42
N ASP A 196 -3.67 -20.91 -2.82
CA ASP A 196 -4.04 -22.11 -3.57
C ASP A 196 -5.15 -21.78 -4.58
N GLU A 197 -5.19 -22.50 -5.71
CA GLU A 197 -6.21 -22.28 -6.76
C GLU A 197 -7.65 -22.30 -6.21
N GLU A 198 -7.88 -23.06 -5.13
CA GLU A 198 -9.18 -23.15 -4.43
C GLU A 198 -9.62 -21.82 -3.78
N ASN A 199 -8.68 -20.94 -3.39
CA ASN A 199 -8.94 -19.73 -2.63
C ASN A 199 -8.98 -18.44 -3.48
N GLN A 200 -8.74 -18.53 -4.80
CA GLN A 200 -8.81 -17.37 -5.70
C GLN A 200 -10.14 -16.63 -5.65
N ASN A 201 -11.24 -17.37 -5.46
CA ASN A 201 -12.58 -16.80 -5.34
C ASN A 201 -12.71 -15.93 -4.07
N GLU A 202 -12.12 -16.34 -2.95
CA GLU A 202 -12.16 -15.57 -1.71
C GLU A 202 -11.31 -14.30 -1.80
N ILE A 203 -10.10 -14.40 -2.37
CA ILE A 203 -9.27 -13.21 -2.65
C ILE A 203 -10.03 -12.23 -3.56
N CYS A 204 -10.69 -12.72 -4.61
CA CYS A 204 -11.48 -11.89 -5.50
C CYS A 204 -12.61 -11.16 -4.74
N LYS A 205 -13.28 -11.83 -3.81
CA LYS A 205 -14.32 -11.21 -2.96
C LYS A 205 -13.74 -10.15 -2.02
N VAL A 206 -12.62 -10.43 -1.35
CA VAL A 206 -11.94 -9.49 -0.44
C VAL A 206 -11.60 -8.19 -1.17
N GLU A 207 -11.02 -8.31 -2.35
CA GLU A 207 -10.63 -7.18 -3.21
C GLU A 207 -11.84 -6.41 -3.73
N GLN A 208 -12.91 -7.10 -4.15
CA GLN A 208 -14.16 -6.45 -4.57
C GLN A 208 -14.81 -5.67 -3.42
N GLN A 209 -14.75 -6.19 -2.19
CA GLN A 209 -15.28 -5.52 -1.01
C GLN A 209 -14.48 -4.26 -0.69
N ALA A 210 -13.13 -4.33 -0.71
CA ALA A 210 -12.27 -3.18 -0.49
C ALA A 210 -12.49 -2.10 -1.58
N ASN A 211 -12.49 -2.50 -2.85
CA ASN A 211 -12.79 -1.63 -3.99
C ASN A 211 -14.16 -0.96 -3.88
N ARG A 212 -15.17 -1.68 -3.39
CA ARG A 212 -16.51 -1.12 -3.21
C ARG A 212 -16.51 -0.09 -2.08
N LEU A 213 -15.92 -0.40 -0.93
CA LEU A 213 -15.88 0.52 0.22
C LEU A 213 -15.12 1.80 -0.14
N ALA A 214 -13.97 1.70 -0.80
CA ALA A 214 -13.22 2.87 -1.27
C ALA A 214 -14.05 3.75 -2.22
N ARG A 215 -14.66 3.15 -3.26
CA ARG A 215 -15.52 3.89 -4.22
C ARG A 215 -16.72 4.56 -3.56
N ASP A 216 -17.40 3.83 -2.68
CA ASP A 216 -18.61 4.32 -2.02
C ASP A 216 -18.30 5.41 -0.97
N THR A 217 -17.08 5.41 -0.40
CA THR A 217 -16.57 6.47 0.50
C THR A 217 -16.29 7.77 -0.27
N MET A 218 -15.67 7.64 -1.45
CA MET A 218 -15.33 8.79 -2.30
C MET A 218 -16.57 9.40 -2.97
N ILE A 219 -17.46 8.55 -3.48
CA ILE A 219 -18.71 8.94 -4.13
C ILE A 219 -19.81 7.99 -3.68
N PRO A 220 -20.72 8.43 -2.79
CA PRO A 220 -21.86 7.63 -2.37
C PRO A 220 -22.63 7.06 -3.56
N LYS A 221 -22.99 5.77 -3.49
CA LYS A 221 -23.68 5.06 -4.57
C LYS A 221 -24.94 5.78 -5.06
N ALA A 222 -25.67 6.45 -4.16
CA ALA A 222 -26.86 7.23 -4.51
C ALA A 222 -26.53 8.38 -5.48
N PHE A 223 -25.44 9.10 -5.24
CA PHE A 223 -24.98 10.18 -6.12
C PHE A 223 -24.39 9.62 -7.41
N TRP A 224 -23.64 8.52 -7.33
CA TRP A 224 -23.03 7.91 -8.53
C TRP A 224 -24.06 7.52 -9.59
N ARG A 225 -25.25 7.06 -9.17
CA ARG A 225 -26.34 6.70 -10.11
C ARG A 225 -26.70 7.83 -11.07
N THR A 226 -26.59 9.07 -10.60
CA THR A 226 -26.85 10.28 -11.39
C THR A 226 -25.58 10.79 -12.07
N ILE A 227 -24.45 10.81 -11.35
CA ILE A 227 -23.16 11.31 -11.87
C ILE A 227 -22.69 10.51 -13.10
N GLN A 228 -22.89 9.19 -13.12
CA GLN A 228 -22.46 8.34 -14.24
C GLN A 228 -23.12 8.70 -15.58
N THR A 229 -24.18 9.51 -15.60
CA THR A 229 -24.85 9.94 -16.84
C THR A 229 -24.23 11.18 -17.47
N ILE A 230 -23.20 11.78 -16.86
CA ILE A 230 -22.48 12.96 -17.35
C ILE A 230 -22.05 12.78 -18.81
N ARG A 231 -22.25 13.83 -19.62
CA ARG A 231 -21.85 13.84 -21.03
C ARG A 231 -20.68 14.76 -21.34
N ASN A 232 -20.43 15.76 -20.49
CA ASN A 232 -19.44 16.81 -20.73
C ASN A 232 -18.86 17.38 -19.43
N ASN A 233 -17.79 18.16 -19.56
CA ASN A 233 -17.09 18.75 -18.40
C ASN A 233 -17.95 19.76 -17.62
N SER A 234 -18.91 20.43 -18.28
CA SER A 234 -19.79 21.39 -17.61
C SER A 234 -20.73 20.68 -16.62
N GLU A 235 -21.35 19.58 -17.05
CA GLU A 235 -22.16 18.72 -16.17
C GLU A 235 -21.35 18.14 -15.01
N LEU A 236 -20.11 17.72 -15.27
CA LEU A 236 -19.21 17.23 -14.21
C LEU A 236 -18.97 18.29 -13.14
N MET A 237 -18.67 19.53 -13.54
CA MET A 237 -18.46 20.63 -12.61
C MET A 237 -19.75 21.00 -11.86
N ASN A 238 -20.92 20.90 -12.49
CA ASN A 238 -22.20 21.13 -11.84
C ASN A 238 -22.49 20.06 -10.77
N TYR A 239 -22.27 18.78 -11.08
CA TYR A 239 -22.46 17.71 -10.09
C TYR A 239 -21.41 17.72 -8.99
N SER A 240 -20.17 18.09 -9.31
CA SER A 240 -19.11 18.31 -8.33
C SER A 240 -19.54 19.34 -7.28
N LYS A 241 -20.11 20.47 -7.71
CA LYS A 241 -20.65 21.49 -6.81
C LYS A 241 -21.90 21.01 -6.06
N LEU A 242 -22.82 20.35 -6.75
CA LEU A 242 -24.10 19.91 -6.19
C LEU A 242 -23.91 18.90 -5.04
N TYR A 243 -22.98 17.97 -5.20
CA TYR A 243 -22.74 16.91 -4.22
C TYR A 243 -21.52 17.15 -3.32
N ASP A 244 -20.84 18.30 -3.46
CA ASP A 244 -19.59 18.64 -2.77
C ASP A 244 -18.50 17.57 -2.93
N ILE A 245 -18.36 17.05 -4.16
CA ILE A 245 -17.36 16.04 -4.53
C ILE A 245 -16.29 16.70 -5.39
N HIS A 246 -15.02 16.42 -5.10
CA HIS A 246 -13.91 16.95 -5.89
C HIS A 246 -14.00 16.53 -7.37
N PRO A 247 -13.85 17.45 -8.34
CA PRO A 247 -14.06 17.13 -9.76
C PRO A 247 -13.09 16.04 -10.27
N SER A 248 -11.83 16.04 -9.82
CA SER A 248 -10.86 14.99 -10.16
C SER A 248 -11.33 13.59 -9.76
N VAL A 249 -12.08 13.45 -8.66
CA VAL A 249 -12.58 12.17 -8.16
C VAL A 249 -13.71 11.65 -9.05
N ILE A 250 -14.62 12.54 -9.49
CA ILE A 250 -15.65 12.19 -10.48
C ILE A 250 -14.99 11.81 -11.81
N ALA A 251 -14.05 12.63 -12.29
CA ALA A 251 -13.31 12.40 -13.53
C ALA A 251 -12.57 11.06 -13.51
N GLY A 252 -11.84 10.78 -12.43
CA GLY A 252 -11.10 9.54 -12.24
C GLY A 252 -11.99 8.30 -12.31
N ARG A 253 -13.14 8.33 -11.62
CA ARG A 253 -14.08 7.21 -11.65
C ARG A 253 -14.74 7.03 -13.02
N LEU A 254 -15.11 8.11 -13.71
CA LEU A 254 -15.66 8.04 -15.07
C LEU A 254 -14.63 7.47 -16.06
N CYS A 255 -13.37 7.91 -15.98
CA CYS A 255 -12.29 7.37 -16.81
C CYS A 255 -12.11 5.87 -16.58
N PHE A 256 -12.11 5.43 -15.31
CA PHE A 256 -11.95 4.03 -14.97
C PHE A 256 -13.13 3.17 -15.44
N GLU A 257 -14.38 3.58 -15.16
CA GLU A 257 -15.57 2.78 -15.50
C GLU A 257 -15.85 2.74 -17.02
N ASN A 258 -15.51 3.79 -17.78
CA ASN A 258 -15.79 3.87 -19.21
C ASN A 258 -14.55 3.66 -20.11
N ASN A 259 -13.37 3.46 -19.53
CA ASN A 259 -12.08 3.44 -20.23
C ASN A 259 -11.82 4.72 -21.08
N GLU A 260 -12.26 5.88 -20.59
CA GLU A 260 -12.20 7.18 -21.29
C GLU A 260 -11.08 8.10 -20.74
N TRP A 261 -9.90 7.55 -20.43
CA TRP A 261 -8.79 8.30 -19.81
C TRP A 261 -8.44 9.64 -20.50
N PRO A 262 -8.39 9.75 -21.85
CA PRO A 262 -8.07 11.02 -22.51
C PRO A 262 -9.12 12.12 -22.29
N LYS A 263 -10.40 11.74 -22.11
CA LYS A 263 -11.54 12.67 -22.11
C LYS A 263 -11.55 13.60 -20.90
N TYR A 264 -11.15 13.09 -19.75
CA TYR A 264 -11.15 13.86 -18.48
C TYR A 264 -9.75 14.10 -17.92
N ALA A 265 -8.69 13.89 -18.71
CA ALA A 265 -7.30 14.02 -18.26
C ALA A 265 -7.02 15.40 -17.63
N THR A 266 -7.53 16.47 -18.22
CA THR A 266 -7.34 17.86 -17.73
C THR A 266 -8.07 18.15 -16.41
N LEU A 267 -9.07 17.35 -16.05
CA LEU A 267 -9.81 17.47 -14.80
C LEU A 267 -9.20 16.64 -13.67
N ARG A 268 -8.24 15.76 -13.96
CA ARG A 268 -7.56 14.91 -12.97
C ARG A 268 -6.35 15.66 -12.39
N SER A 269 -6.61 16.50 -11.41
CA SER A 269 -5.56 17.25 -10.71
C SER A 269 -4.46 16.34 -10.18
N GLU A 270 -3.21 16.78 -10.30
CA GLU A 270 -2.10 16.15 -9.60
C GLU A 270 -2.26 16.35 -8.09
N TYR A 271 -2.02 15.29 -7.33
CA TYR A 271 -1.78 15.31 -5.91
C TYR A 271 -0.33 15.79 -5.71
N LYS A 272 -0.18 17.08 -5.43
CA LYS A 272 1.13 17.63 -5.10
C LYS A 272 1.46 17.23 -3.66
N ILE A 273 2.43 16.34 -3.50
CA ILE A 273 3.14 16.16 -2.24
C ILE A 273 3.87 17.50 -2.02
N SER A 274 3.32 18.35 -1.17
CA SER A 274 4.09 19.50 -0.70
C SER A 274 5.09 18.95 0.30
N GLU A 275 6.37 19.16 0.00
CA GLU A 275 7.47 18.95 0.96
C GLU A 275 7.35 19.94 2.13
#